data_AF-A0A0N4UTP5-F1
#
_entry.id   AF-A0A0N4UTP5-F1
#
_cell.length_a   1.000
_cell.length_b   1.000
_cell.length_c   1.000
_cell.angle_alpha   90.00
_cell.angle_beta   90.00
_cell.angle_gamma   90.00
#
_symmetry.space_group_name_H-M   'P 1'
#
loop_
_entity.id
_entity.type
_entity.pdbx_description
1 polymer ?
#
loop_
_entity_poly.entity_id
_entity_poly.type
_entity_poly.pdbx_seq_one_letter_code
_entity_poly.pdbx_strand_id
1 'polypeptide(L)'
;MVSLLQMSHFFFTFKQIPGISPTGRYPTAVPFLFTLLLSAMKELYEDYVRRKFDEKVNCRKTTVLRDGKWISKMWKEIISAKYFPLLFLRKVVVGDILKVRNGELFPADLLLLTSSEGNGACYVETSKIDGETNLKVRSALQCTSHLKNVKDIGSFFREIECEEPNESINDFNGTLITEDGQKWSLEVEQLLLRGAILKMTEWVCAVVIYTGKETKLLTKSKAIPVKLSKMEMMTNYKTKILFMVLIIVSLLSATAACIFDSRFLTNAYYLPSSGLSTSSIYFTVDR
;
A
#
# COMPACT_ATOMS: atom_id res chain seq x y z
N MET A 1 5.58 -12.17 14.01
CA MET A 1 5.05 -11.20 15.00
C MET A 1 3.56 -11.39 15.29
N VAL A 2 2.68 -11.44 14.27
CA VAL A 2 1.21 -11.55 14.43
C VAL A 2 0.76 -12.74 15.29
N SER A 3 1.27 -13.95 15.06
CA SER A 3 0.90 -15.12 15.87
C SER A 3 1.46 -15.07 17.30
N LEU A 4 2.61 -14.42 17.51
CA LEU A 4 3.17 -14.19 18.84
C LEU A 4 2.30 -13.22 19.64
N LEU A 5 1.87 -12.12 19.01
CA LEU A 5 0.92 -11.15 19.57
C LEU A 5 -0.42 -11.78 19.94
N GLN A 6 -0.98 -12.62 19.06
CA GLN A 6 -2.22 -13.35 19.32
C GLN A 6 -2.11 -14.30 20.52
N MET A 7 -1.01 -15.04 20.63
CA MET A 7 -0.78 -15.96 21.74
C MET A 7 -0.48 -15.21 23.05
N SER A 8 0.25 -14.09 22.99
CA SER A 8 0.46 -13.25 24.18
C SER A 8 -0.82 -12.56 24.65
N HIS A 9 -1.73 -12.18 23.75
CA HIS A 9 -3.07 -11.71 24.13
C HIS A 9 -3.85 -12.79 24.88
N PHE A 10 -3.80 -14.03 24.40
CA PHE A 10 -4.41 -15.16 25.10
C PHE A 10 -3.83 -15.31 26.51
N PHE A 11 -2.51 -15.37 26.68
CA PHE A 11 -1.92 -15.45 28.03
C PHE A 11 -2.25 -14.25 28.93
N PHE A 12 -2.31 -13.05 28.36
CA PHE A 12 -2.68 -11.83 29.08
C PHE A 12 -4.11 -11.90 29.61
N THR A 13 -5.07 -12.35 28.80
CA THR A 13 -6.48 -12.45 29.23
C THR A 13 -6.68 -13.49 30.33
N PHE A 14 -6.01 -14.66 30.24
CA PHE A 14 -6.10 -15.69 31.29
C PHE A 14 -5.50 -15.24 32.63
N LYS A 15 -4.39 -14.50 32.61
CA LYS A 15 -3.77 -14.00 33.84
C LYS A 15 -4.56 -12.91 34.57
N GLN A 16 -5.56 -12.32 33.92
CA GLN A 16 -6.42 -11.30 34.53
C GLN A 16 -7.49 -11.92 35.43
N ILE A 17 -7.80 -13.22 35.27
CA ILE A 17 -8.79 -13.93 36.06
C ILE A 17 -8.33 -14.00 37.53
N PRO A 18 -9.14 -13.53 38.50
CA PRO A 18 -8.81 -13.60 39.93
C PRO A 18 -8.60 -15.05 40.38
N GLY A 19 -7.61 -15.28 41.24
CA GLY A 19 -7.35 -16.60 41.85
C GLY A 19 -6.49 -17.57 41.02
N ILE A 20 -6.17 -17.26 39.75
CA ILE A 20 -5.40 -18.16 38.86
C ILE A 20 -3.91 -17.76 38.77
N SER A 21 -3.57 -16.46 38.86
CA SER A 21 -2.19 -16.00 38.70
C SER A 21 -1.40 -16.09 40.02
N PRO A 22 -0.34 -16.92 40.11
CA PRO A 22 0.48 -17.03 41.33
C PRO A 22 1.43 -15.84 41.52
N THR A 23 1.61 -15.01 40.49
CA THR A 23 2.59 -13.91 40.43
C THR A 23 1.93 -12.52 40.40
N GLY A 24 0.61 -12.44 40.55
CA GLY A 24 -0.16 -11.19 40.43
C GLY A 24 -0.50 -10.81 38.98
N ARG A 25 -1.25 -9.73 38.80
CA ARG A 25 -1.76 -9.28 37.49
C ARG A 25 -0.77 -8.40 36.71
N TYR A 26 -0.08 -7.51 37.42
CA TYR A 26 0.74 -6.46 36.82
C TYR A 26 2.09 -6.92 36.23
N PRO A 27 2.84 -7.86 36.84
CA PRO A 27 4.19 -8.20 36.36
C PRO A 27 4.25 -8.75 34.93
N THR A 28 3.17 -9.36 34.43
CA THR A 28 3.08 -9.81 33.01
C THR A 28 2.43 -8.75 32.12
N ALA A 29 1.51 -7.94 32.66
CA ALA A 29 0.80 -6.91 31.94
C ALA A 29 1.69 -5.76 31.46
N VAL A 30 2.56 -5.25 32.35
CA VAL A 30 3.38 -4.06 32.08
C VAL A 30 4.37 -4.29 30.93
N PRO A 31 5.19 -5.36 30.91
CA PRO A 31 6.10 -5.59 29.79
C PRO A 31 5.37 -5.84 28.46
N PHE A 32 4.21 -6.49 28.50
CA PHE A 32 3.42 -6.76 27.30
C PHE A 32 2.85 -5.48 26.67
N LEU A 33 2.27 -4.59 27.50
CA LEU A 33 1.77 -3.31 27.01
C LEU A 33 2.89 -2.44 26.45
N PHE A 34 4.05 -2.46 27.09
CA PHE A 34 5.23 -1.75 26.62
C PHE A 34 5.70 -2.24 25.24
N THR A 35 5.80 -3.56 25.04
CA THR A 35 6.22 -4.12 23.74
C THR A 35 5.20 -3.84 22.65
N LEU A 36 3.90 -3.94 22.95
CA LEU A 36 2.83 -3.62 21.99
C LEU A 36 2.90 -2.14 21.58
N LEU A 37 3.12 -1.24 22.52
CA LEU A 37 3.24 0.19 22.26
C LEU A 37 4.47 0.50 21.38
N LEU A 38 5.62 -0.11 21.66
CA LEU A 38 6.81 0.05 20.83
C LEU A 38 6.59 -0.47 19.40
N SER A 39 5.94 -1.62 19.23
CA SER A 39 5.60 -2.16 17.91
C SER A 39 4.68 -1.22 17.14
N ALA A 40 3.62 -0.71 17.79
CA ALA A 40 2.69 0.23 17.17
C ALA A 40 3.37 1.54 16.77
N MET A 41 4.26 2.09 17.62
CA MET A 41 5.04 3.29 17.29
C MET A 41 5.95 3.07 16.08
N LYS A 42 6.59 1.90 15.98
CA LYS A 42 7.44 1.56 14.84
C LYS A 42 6.62 1.47 13.54
N GLU A 43 5.49 0.76 13.56
CA GLU A 43 4.60 0.63 12.40
C GLU A 43 4.08 2.00 11.95
N LEU A 44 3.67 2.85 12.91
CA LEU A 44 3.24 4.22 12.64
C LEU A 44 4.35 5.07 11.99
N TYR A 45 5.59 4.93 12.45
CA TYR A 45 6.73 5.62 11.86
C TYR A 45 7.01 5.15 10.42
N GLU A 46 7.01 3.84 10.17
CA GLU A 46 7.21 3.27 8.84
C GLU A 46 6.13 3.73 7.85
N ASP A 47 4.86 3.72 8.28
CA ASP A 47 3.75 4.22 7.47
C ASP A 47 3.80 5.73 7.25
N TYR A 48 4.23 6.52 8.25
CA TYR A 48 4.45 7.95 8.08
C TYR A 48 5.51 8.26 7.02
N VAL A 49 6.64 7.54 7.08
CA VAL A 49 7.73 7.67 6.12
C VAL A 49 7.26 7.30 4.72
N ARG A 50 6.50 6.19 4.57
CA ARG A 50 5.90 5.79 3.28
C ARG A 50 5.00 6.87 2.72
N ARG A 51 4.11 7.44 3.55
CA ARG A 51 3.22 8.52 3.13
C ARG A 51 3.98 9.75 2.64
N LYS A 52 5.08 10.12 3.31
CA LYS A 52 5.93 11.25 2.90
C LYS A 52 6.57 11.02 1.53
N PHE A 53 6.99 9.78 1.24
CA PHE A 53 7.49 9.42 -0.09
C PHE A 53 6.40 9.49 -1.17
N ASP A 54 5.20 8.98 -0.88
CA ASP A 54 4.07 9.04 -1.79
C ASP A 54 3.66 10.49 -2.09
N GLU A 55 3.64 11.35 -1.07
CA GLU A 55 3.37 12.78 -1.23
C GLU A 55 4.40 13.46 -2.13
N LYS A 56 5.69 13.17 -1.96
CA LYS A 56 6.75 13.71 -2.82
C LYS A 56 6.56 13.33 -4.30
N VAL A 57 6.07 12.13 -4.58
CA VAL A 57 5.77 11.69 -5.96
C VAL A 57 4.51 12.38 -6.50
N ASN A 58 3.48 12.49 -5.66
CA ASN A 58 2.18 13.06 -6.02
C ASN A 58 2.19 14.59 -6.15
N CYS A 59 3.14 15.28 -5.52
CA CYS A 59 3.34 16.73 -5.62
C CYS A 59 4.31 17.14 -6.74
N ARG A 60 4.56 16.27 -7.73
CA ARG A 60 5.28 16.66 -8.94
C ARG A 60 4.42 17.58 -9.80
N LYS A 61 5.05 18.54 -10.47
CA LYS A 61 4.39 19.44 -11.42
C LYS A 61 4.29 18.77 -12.79
N THR A 62 3.23 19.09 -13.51
CA THR A 62 3.02 18.77 -14.93
C THR A 62 2.40 20.00 -15.61
N THR A 63 2.52 20.09 -16.93
CA THR A 63 1.97 21.23 -17.69
C THR A 63 0.69 20.77 -18.37
N VAL A 64 -0.44 21.43 -18.09
CA VAL A 64 -1.77 21.09 -18.62
C VAL A 64 -2.24 22.21 -19.54
N LEU A 65 -2.89 21.87 -20.65
CA LEU A 65 -3.55 22.84 -21.51
C LEU A 65 -4.93 23.19 -20.94
N ARG A 66 -5.17 24.47 -20.66
CA ARG A 66 -6.48 24.98 -20.24
C ARG A 66 -6.71 26.35 -20.87
N ASP A 67 -7.88 26.56 -21.45
CA ASP A 67 -8.29 27.84 -22.06
C ASP A 67 -7.25 28.39 -23.04
N GLY A 68 -6.65 27.50 -23.86
CA GLY A 68 -5.63 27.86 -24.84
C GLY A 68 -4.27 28.28 -24.26
N LYS A 69 -4.02 28.04 -22.97
CA LYS A 69 -2.76 28.37 -22.29
C LYS A 69 -2.19 27.16 -21.54
N TRP A 70 -0.86 27.08 -21.49
CA TRP A 70 -0.16 26.09 -20.70
C TRP A 70 -0.10 26.54 -19.23
N ILE A 71 -0.69 25.74 -18.34
CA ILE A 71 -0.74 26.00 -16.91
C ILE A 71 0.00 24.87 -16.19
N SER A 72 0.94 25.21 -15.31
CA SER A 72 1.58 24.22 -14.45
C SER A 72 0.60 23.79 -13.35
N LYS A 73 0.33 22.49 -13.24
CA LYS A 73 -0.48 21.88 -12.18
C LYS A 73 0.31 20.78 -11.46
N MET A 74 -0.03 20.51 -10.20
CA MET A 74 0.47 19.34 -9.50
C MET A 74 -0.27 18.08 -9.95
N TRP A 75 0.38 16.91 -9.91
CA TRP A 75 -0.27 15.64 -10.27
C TRP A 75 -1.46 15.33 -9.35
N LYS A 76 -1.27 15.59 -8.06
CA LYS A 76 -2.33 15.57 -7.04
C LYS A 76 -2.11 16.77 -6.13
N GLU A 77 -3.00 17.75 -6.19
CA GLU A 77 -3.04 18.79 -5.17
C GLU A 77 -3.76 18.22 -3.93
N ILE A 78 -3.03 18.11 -2.81
CA ILE A 78 -3.65 17.84 -1.50
C ILE A 78 -4.19 19.19 -1.02
N ILE A 79 -5.40 19.52 -1.47
CA ILE A 79 -6.17 20.53 -0.75
C ILE A 79 -6.52 19.85 0.58
N SER A 80 -5.89 20.31 1.65
CA SER A 80 -6.32 20.05 3.02
C SER A 80 -7.71 20.69 3.17
N ALA A 81 -8.73 20.03 2.62
CA ALA A 81 -10.12 20.41 2.74
C ALA A 81 -10.59 20.02 4.14
N LYS A 82 -10.05 20.69 5.16
CA LYS A 82 -10.55 20.57 6.53
C LYS A 82 -11.78 21.47 6.77
N TYR A 83 -12.07 22.43 5.87
CA TYR A 83 -13.10 23.45 6.12
C TYR A 83 -14.03 23.85 4.95
N PHE A 84 -13.87 23.38 3.71
CA PHE A 84 -14.82 23.73 2.63
C PHE A 84 -14.85 22.69 1.49
N PRO A 85 -15.99 22.03 1.18
CA PRO A 85 -16.08 20.99 0.14
C PRO A 85 -16.39 21.52 -1.26
N LEU A 86 -16.36 22.83 -1.51
CA LEU A 86 -16.85 23.44 -2.76
C LEU A 86 -15.77 23.84 -3.77
N LEU A 87 -14.50 23.53 -3.52
CA LEU A 87 -13.40 23.86 -4.44
C LEU A 87 -12.80 22.57 -5.00
N PHE A 88 -13.44 22.02 -6.04
CA PHE A 88 -12.91 20.95 -6.90
C PHE A 88 -11.68 21.47 -7.69
N LEU A 89 -10.59 21.82 -7.00
CA LEU A 89 -9.38 22.30 -7.67
C LEU A 89 -8.42 21.14 -7.96
N ARG A 90 -8.23 20.92 -9.27
CA ARG A 90 -6.94 20.74 -9.95
C ARG A 90 -6.17 19.43 -9.71
N LYS A 91 -6.82 18.30 -9.97
CA LYS A 91 -6.12 17.06 -10.33
C LYS A 91 -5.94 16.97 -11.85
N VAL A 92 -4.96 16.18 -12.30
CA VAL A 92 -4.94 15.66 -13.67
C VAL A 92 -6.16 14.75 -13.81
N VAL A 93 -7.03 15.05 -14.76
CA VAL A 93 -8.26 14.27 -15.03
C VAL A 93 -8.19 13.66 -16.42
N VAL A 94 -8.99 12.61 -16.65
CA VAL A 94 -9.16 12.02 -17.99
C VAL A 94 -9.61 13.11 -18.97
N GLY A 95 -9.03 13.11 -20.17
CA GLY A 95 -9.27 14.13 -21.20
C GLY A 95 -8.39 15.38 -21.08
N ASP A 96 -7.61 15.56 -20.00
CA ASP A 96 -6.65 16.66 -19.96
C ASP A 96 -5.52 16.44 -20.97
N ILE A 97 -5.16 17.51 -21.70
CA ILE A 97 -3.99 17.51 -22.58
C ILE A 97 -2.79 18.00 -21.78
N LEU A 98 -1.74 17.18 -21.74
CA LEU A 98 -0.50 17.45 -21.03
C LEU A 98 0.64 17.74 -22.00
N LYS A 99 1.49 18.68 -21.62
CA LYS A 99 2.82 18.88 -22.22
C LYS A 99 3.88 18.38 -21.27
N VAL A 100 4.59 17.34 -21.69
CA VAL A 100 5.65 16.69 -20.90
C VAL A 100 6.99 16.96 -21.58
N ARG A 101 7.99 17.38 -20.81
CA ARG A 101 9.32 17.74 -21.32
C ARG A 101 10.34 16.64 -21.10
N ASN A 102 11.45 16.73 -21.83
CA ASN A 102 12.58 15.80 -21.69
C ASN A 102 13.01 15.65 -20.22
N GLY A 103 13.15 14.41 -19.75
CA GLY A 103 13.52 14.06 -18.39
C GLY A 103 12.38 14.05 -17.37
N GLU A 104 11.16 14.43 -17.77
CA GLU A 104 9.98 14.37 -16.90
C GLU A 104 9.32 12.98 -16.93
N LEU A 105 8.65 12.63 -15.84
CA LEU A 105 7.84 11.41 -15.74
C LEU A 105 6.43 11.68 -16.27
N PHE A 106 5.78 10.66 -16.81
CA PHE A 106 4.35 10.72 -17.12
C PHE A 106 3.49 10.57 -15.84
N PRO A 107 2.55 11.50 -15.57
CA PRO A 107 1.68 11.45 -14.37
C PRO A 107 0.64 10.35 -14.39
N ALA A 108 0.19 9.97 -15.58
CA ALA A 108 -0.91 9.07 -15.85
C ALA A 108 -0.59 8.29 -17.13
N ASP A 109 -1.48 7.40 -17.56
CA ASP A 109 -1.36 6.80 -18.89
C ASP A 109 -1.90 7.81 -19.91
N LEU A 110 -1.07 8.14 -20.89
CA LEU A 110 -1.33 9.19 -21.87
C LEU A 110 -1.33 8.62 -23.28
N LEU A 111 -2.16 9.18 -24.14
CA LEU A 111 -2.15 8.92 -25.57
C LEU A 111 -1.40 10.05 -26.28
N LEU A 112 -0.35 9.69 -27.01
CA LEU A 112 0.54 10.62 -27.72
C LEU A 112 -0.20 11.27 -28.89
N LEU A 113 -0.32 12.60 -28.86
CA LEU A 113 -0.92 13.39 -29.95
C LEU A 113 0.16 13.92 -30.89
N THR A 114 1.22 14.52 -30.34
CA THR A 114 2.32 15.07 -31.14
C THR A 114 3.62 15.11 -30.33
N SER A 115 4.74 15.25 -31.03
CA SER A 115 6.10 15.30 -30.50
C SER A 115 6.85 16.50 -31.09
N SER A 116 7.93 16.92 -30.42
CA SER A 116 8.88 17.88 -30.99
C SER A 116 9.53 17.36 -32.27
N GLU A 117 9.68 16.03 -32.40
CA GLU A 117 10.31 15.40 -33.56
C GLU A 117 9.46 15.53 -34.84
N GLY A 118 10.13 15.67 -35.98
CA GLY A 118 9.48 15.88 -37.28
C GLY A 118 8.55 14.74 -37.72
N ASN A 119 8.84 13.51 -37.31
CA ASN A 119 8.07 12.31 -37.60
C ASN A 119 7.00 11.99 -36.54
N GLY A 120 6.85 12.80 -35.49
CA GLY A 120 5.92 12.52 -34.39
C GLY A 120 6.37 11.41 -33.44
N ALA A 121 7.61 10.92 -33.56
CA ALA A 121 8.17 9.91 -32.68
C ALA A 121 8.65 10.51 -31.35
N CYS A 122 8.66 9.71 -30.29
CA CYS A 122 9.30 10.03 -29.04
C CYS A 122 9.96 8.79 -28.42
N TYR A 123 10.93 9.02 -27.54
CA TYR A 123 11.65 7.95 -26.87
C TYR A 123 11.28 7.91 -25.39
N VAL A 124 10.90 6.73 -24.93
CA VAL A 124 10.41 6.50 -23.57
C VAL A 124 11.32 5.51 -22.86
N GLU A 125 11.82 5.92 -21.71
CA GLU A 125 12.57 5.04 -20.81
C GLU A 125 11.61 4.36 -19.83
N THR A 126 11.56 3.03 -19.87
CA THR A 126 10.71 2.21 -18.99
C THR A 126 11.49 1.47 -17.91
N SER A 127 12.78 1.80 -17.69
CA SER A 127 13.66 1.17 -16.70
C SER A 127 13.06 1.04 -15.28
N LYS A 128 12.20 1.98 -14.89
CA LYS A 128 11.48 1.97 -13.58
C LYS A 128 10.28 1.04 -13.53
N ILE A 129 9.78 0.60 -14.68
CA ILE A 129 8.58 -0.21 -14.86
C ILE A 129 8.95 -1.68 -15.06
N ASP A 130 9.76 -1.96 -16.08
CA ASP A 130 10.11 -3.32 -16.51
C ASP A 130 11.58 -3.68 -16.28
N GLY A 131 12.41 -2.71 -15.88
CA GLY A 131 13.85 -2.92 -15.68
C GLY A 131 14.65 -2.93 -16.99
N GLU A 132 14.00 -2.70 -18.13
CA GLU A 132 14.68 -2.61 -19.43
C GLU A 132 15.36 -1.25 -19.55
N THR A 133 16.65 -1.24 -19.89
CA THR A 133 17.43 0.00 -20.08
C THR A 133 17.26 0.59 -21.48
N ASN A 134 16.66 -0.17 -22.39
CA ASN A 134 16.46 0.25 -23.76
C ASN A 134 15.34 1.28 -23.85
N LEU A 135 15.53 2.29 -24.69
CA LEU A 135 14.49 3.26 -24.99
C LEU A 135 13.46 2.63 -25.92
N LYS A 136 12.19 2.74 -25.55
CA LYS A 136 11.06 2.33 -26.39
C LYS A 136 10.65 3.50 -27.27
N VAL A 137 10.55 3.25 -28.56
CA VAL A 137 10.04 4.25 -29.53
C VAL A 137 8.52 4.21 -29.48
N ARG A 138 7.90 5.39 -29.37
CA ARG A 138 6.46 5.60 -29.47
C ARG A 138 6.21 6.63 -30.57
N SER A 139 5.11 6.51 -31.29
CA SER A 139 4.82 7.39 -32.43
C SER A 139 3.39 7.90 -32.38
N ALA A 140 3.24 9.22 -32.56
CA ALA A 140 1.94 9.84 -32.75
C ALA A 140 1.25 9.30 -34.01
N LEU A 141 -0.08 9.38 -34.06
CA LEU A 141 -0.81 9.16 -35.30
C LEU A 141 -0.43 10.22 -36.34
N GLN A 142 -0.43 9.83 -37.61
CA GLN A 142 -0.17 10.75 -38.72
C GLN A 142 -1.19 11.90 -38.77
N CYS A 143 -2.44 11.63 -38.41
CA CYS A 143 -3.49 12.64 -38.36
C CYS A 143 -3.34 13.66 -37.22
N THR A 144 -2.51 13.39 -36.20
CA THR A 144 -2.31 14.31 -35.05
C THR A 144 -0.90 14.88 -34.97
N SER A 145 0.07 14.27 -35.66
CA SER A 145 1.50 14.64 -35.58
C SER A 145 1.77 16.11 -35.97
N HIS A 146 0.95 16.69 -36.85
CA HIS A 146 1.08 18.06 -37.32
C HIS A 146 0.64 19.12 -36.29
N LEU A 147 -0.04 18.74 -35.21
CA LEU A 147 -0.63 19.65 -34.21
C LEU A 147 0.44 20.22 -33.26
N LYS A 148 1.33 21.10 -33.76
CA LYS A 148 2.44 21.65 -32.96
C LYS A 148 2.08 22.91 -32.19
N ASN A 149 1.13 23.71 -32.69
CA ASN A 149 0.78 24.96 -32.05
C ASN A 149 -0.27 24.75 -30.96
N VAL A 150 -0.21 25.60 -29.93
CA VAL A 150 -1.16 25.57 -28.80
C VAL A 150 -2.60 25.79 -29.25
N LYS A 151 -2.79 26.60 -30.29
CA LYS A 151 -4.11 26.87 -30.88
C LYS A 151 -4.67 25.60 -31.52
N ASP A 152 -3.87 24.95 -32.38
CA ASP A 152 -4.26 23.73 -33.11
C ASP A 152 -4.61 22.59 -32.15
N ILE A 153 -3.79 22.41 -31.09
CA ILE A 153 -4.04 21.43 -30.03
C ILE A 153 -5.29 21.82 -29.21
N GLY A 154 -5.49 23.10 -28.93
CA GLY A 154 -6.64 23.59 -28.16
C GLY A 154 -7.97 23.47 -28.91
N SER A 155 -7.94 23.54 -30.24
CA SER A 155 -9.09 23.29 -31.12
C SER A 155 -9.29 21.81 -31.44
N PHE A 156 -8.36 20.94 -31.07
CA PHE A 156 -8.44 19.51 -31.34
C PHE A 156 -9.42 18.83 -30.38
N PHE A 157 -10.71 18.89 -30.72
CA PHE A 157 -11.77 18.18 -29.98
C PHE A 157 -12.12 16.89 -30.73
N ARG A 158 -11.78 15.73 -30.16
CA ARG A 158 -11.99 14.42 -30.78
C ARG A 158 -12.48 13.42 -29.75
N GLU A 159 -13.22 12.42 -30.22
CA GLU A 159 -13.68 11.31 -29.40
C GLU A 159 -12.67 10.17 -29.47
N ILE A 160 -12.31 9.63 -28.30
CA ILE A 160 -11.38 8.50 -28.17
C ILE A 160 -12.14 7.38 -27.48
N GLU A 161 -12.40 6.32 -28.22
CA GLU A 161 -12.90 5.07 -27.67
C GLU A 161 -11.69 4.18 -27.36
N CYS A 162 -11.60 3.61 -26.18
CA CYS A 162 -10.53 2.67 -25.83
C CYS A 162 -11.06 1.54 -24.96
N GLU A 163 -10.29 0.47 -24.90
CA GLU A 163 -10.58 -0.69 -24.04
C GLU A 163 -10.75 -0.30 -22.56
N GLU A 164 -11.28 -1.22 -21.73
CA GLU A 164 -11.31 -0.99 -20.29
C GLU A 164 -9.89 -1.11 -19.67
N PRO A 165 -9.62 -0.42 -18.54
CA PRO A 165 -8.38 -0.55 -17.79
C PRO A 165 -8.00 -2.01 -17.50
N ASN A 166 -6.89 -2.48 -18.07
CA ASN A 166 -6.39 -3.85 -17.89
C ASN A 166 -4.92 -3.89 -17.42
N GLU A 167 -4.43 -5.09 -17.06
CA GLU A 167 -3.05 -5.28 -16.56
C GLU A 167 -2.00 -5.45 -17.68
N SER A 168 -2.44 -5.52 -18.94
CA SER A 168 -1.58 -5.78 -20.10
C SER A 168 -0.84 -4.52 -20.53
N ILE A 169 0.40 -4.38 -20.07
CA ILE A 169 1.26 -3.20 -20.34
C ILE A 169 1.67 -3.10 -21.83
N ASN A 170 1.76 -4.24 -22.51
CA ASN A 170 2.24 -4.33 -23.90
C ASN A 170 1.10 -4.32 -24.93
N ASP A 171 -0.14 -4.32 -24.46
CA ASP A 171 -1.32 -4.35 -25.31
C ASP A 171 -2.14 -3.09 -25.07
N PHE A 172 -2.68 -2.53 -26.14
CA PHE A 172 -3.59 -1.40 -26.08
C PHE A 172 -4.36 -1.35 -27.39
N ASN A 173 -5.68 -1.26 -27.27
CA ASN A 173 -6.57 -1.09 -28.41
C ASN A 173 -7.51 0.08 -28.17
N GLY A 174 -7.56 1.00 -29.12
CA GLY A 174 -8.49 2.12 -29.13
C GLY A 174 -8.76 2.62 -30.53
N THR A 175 -9.67 3.58 -30.63
CA THR A 175 -10.05 4.22 -31.87
C THR A 175 -10.20 5.72 -31.64
N LEU A 176 -9.46 6.51 -32.41
CA LEU A 176 -9.65 7.95 -32.49
C LEU A 176 -10.68 8.25 -33.59
N ILE A 177 -11.75 8.96 -33.23
CA ILE A 177 -12.81 9.36 -34.16
C ILE A 177 -12.62 10.84 -34.50
N THR A 178 -12.43 11.11 -35.80
CA THR A 178 -12.28 12.46 -36.37
C THR A 178 -13.64 13.15 -36.49
N GLU A 179 -13.68 14.50 -36.52
CA GLU A 179 -14.91 15.27 -36.82
C GLU A 179 -15.61 14.80 -38.11
N ASP A 180 -14.83 14.40 -39.11
CA ASP A 180 -15.33 13.87 -40.39
C ASP A 180 -15.89 12.42 -40.28
N GLY A 181 -15.94 11.86 -39.06
CA GLY A 181 -16.34 10.48 -38.79
C GLY A 181 -15.26 9.43 -39.12
N GLN A 182 -14.09 9.85 -39.60
CA GLN A 182 -12.97 8.95 -39.90
C GLN A 182 -12.40 8.32 -38.63
N LYS A 183 -12.30 6.99 -38.62
CA LYS A 183 -11.78 6.20 -37.51
C LYS A 183 -10.31 5.84 -37.75
N TRP A 184 -9.47 6.07 -36.74
CA TRP A 184 -8.06 5.71 -36.72
C TRP A 184 -7.78 4.74 -35.59
N SER A 185 -7.17 3.60 -35.89
CA SER A 185 -6.77 2.62 -34.88
C SER A 185 -5.66 3.18 -33.99
N LEU A 186 -5.80 3.00 -32.68
CA LEU A 186 -4.79 3.34 -31.68
C LEU A 186 -4.23 2.05 -31.09
N GLU A 187 -2.91 1.95 -31.08
CA GLU A 187 -2.19 0.79 -30.58
C GLU A 187 -1.23 1.19 -29.45
N VAL A 188 -0.50 0.21 -28.91
CA VAL A 188 0.50 0.43 -27.85
C VAL A 188 1.57 1.44 -28.27
N GLU A 189 1.82 1.63 -29.56
CA GLU A 189 2.76 2.61 -30.12
C GLU A 189 2.40 4.07 -29.78
N GLN A 190 1.13 4.37 -29.55
CA GLN A 190 0.66 5.69 -29.15
C GLN A 190 0.56 5.83 -27.62
N LEU A 191 0.72 4.75 -26.87
CA LEU A 191 0.53 4.72 -25.42
C LEU A 191 1.81 5.07 -24.64
N LEU A 192 1.71 6.09 -23.80
CA LEU A 192 2.72 6.51 -22.83
C LEU A 192 2.29 6.13 -21.42
N LEU A 193 3.04 5.24 -20.78
CA LEU A 193 2.67 4.67 -19.49
C LEU A 193 3.09 5.58 -18.33
N ARG A 194 2.26 5.64 -17.29
CA ARG A 194 2.58 6.33 -16.05
C ARG A 194 3.96 5.95 -15.52
N GLY A 195 4.74 6.92 -15.05
CA GLY A 195 6.04 6.64 -14.41
C GLY A 195 7.16 6.24 -15.37
N ALA A 196 6.90 6.10 -16.67
CA ALA A 196 7.95 6.12 -17.68
C ALA A 196 8.48 7.56 -17.84
N ILE A 197 9.72 7.69 -18.35
CA ILE A 197 10.41 8.98 -18.49
C ILE A 197 10.53 9.31 -19.97
N LEU A 198 10.17 10.54 -20.35
CA LEU A 198 10.47 11.04 -21.69
C LEU A 198 11.99 11.29 -21.81
N LYS A 199 12.62 10.73 -22.85
CA LYS A 199 14.05 10.91 -23.15
C LYS A 199 14.23 11.30 -24.60
N MET A 200 15.36 11.94 -24.92
CA MET A 200 15.81 12.24 -26.29
C MET A 200 14.77 12.99 -27.16
N THR A 201 13.76 13.60 -26.56
CA THR A 201 12.69 14.35 -27.22
C THR A 201 12.40 15.56 -26.34
N GLU A 202 12.38 16.76 -26.91
CA GLU A 202 12.28 18.01 -26.13
C GLU A 202 10.96 18.10 -25.38
N TRP A 203 9.85 17.82 -26.08
CA TRP A 203 8.51 17.80 -25.50
C TRP A 203 7.58 16.89 -26.30
N VAL A 204 6.54 16.40 -25.61
CA VAL A 204 5.39 15.73 -26.23
C VAL A 204 4.11 16.36 -25.73
N CYS A 205 3.08 16.37 -26.57
CA CYS A 205 1.71 16.67 -26.16
C CYS A 205 0.90 15.38 -26.22
N ALA A 206 0.22 15.06 -25.13
CA ALA A 206 -0.52 13.82 -24.99
C ALA A 206 -1.79 14.03 -24.16
N VAL A 207 -2.85 13.28 -24.46
CA VAL A 207 -4.12 13.34 -23.72
C VAL A 207 -4.16 12.24 -22.67
N VAL A 208 -4.69 12.55 -21.50
CA VAL A 208 -4.82 11.60 -20.39
C VAL A 208 -5.96 10.63 -20.67
N ILE A 209 -5.67 9.33 -20.70
CA ILE A 209 -6.68 8.27 -20.90
C ILE A 209 -7.03 7.54 -19.60
N TYR A 210 -6.03 7.21 -18.77
CA TYR A 210 -6.27 6.56 -17.47
C TYR A 210 -5.55 7.30 -16.35
N THR A 211 -6.20 7.36 -15.18
CA THR A 211 -5.66 8.05 -13.99
C THR A 211 -5.73 7.20 -12.74
N GLY A 212 -4.93 7.55 -11.73
CA GLY A 212 -5.04 6.91 -10.42
C GLY A 212 -4.82 5.40 -10.46
N LYS A 213 -5.78 4.64 -9.94
CA LYS A 213 -5.72 3.16 -9.87
C LYS A 213 -6.02 2.48 -11.21
N GLU A 214 -6.57 3.20 -12.17
CA GLU A 214 -6.95 2.68 -13.50
C GLU A 214 -5.77 2.67 -14.47
N THR A 215 -4.65 3.33 -14.14
CA THR A 215 -3.44 3.21 -14.97
C THR A 215 -2.97 1.75 -14.99
N LYS A 216 -2.59 1.23 -16.16
CA LYS A 216 -2.25 -0.19 -16.38
C LYS A 216 -1.25 -0.73 -15.35
N LEU A 217 -0.28 0.10 -14.94
CA LEU A 217 0.71 -0.25 -13.93
C LEU A 217 0.14 -0.42 -12.52
N LEU A 218 -0.80 0.42 -12.12
CA LEU A 218 -1.43 0.31 -10.82
C LEU A 218 -2.53 -0.76 -10.80
N THR A 219 -3.19 -1.03 -11.94
CA THR A 219 -4.09 -2.18 -12.07
C THR A 219 -3.32 -3.49 -11.87
N LYS A 220 -2.12 -3.60 -12.45
CA LYS A 220 -1.21 -4.75 -12.22
C LYS A 220 -0.69 -4.84 -10.78
N SER A 221 -0.75 -3.74 -10.01
CA SER A 221 -0.25 -3.71 -8.64
C SER A 221 -1.25 -4.37 -7.69
N LYS A 222 -0.90 -5.56 -7.19
CA LYS A 222 -1.69 -6.25 -6.16
C LYS A 222 -1.60 -5.51 -4.83
N ALA A 223 -2.65 -5.61 -4.01
CA ALA A 223 -2.62 -5.15 -2.63
C ALA A 223 -1.35 -5.69 -1.95
N ILE A 224 -0.60 -4.80 -1.30
CA ILE A 224 0.71 -5.12 -0.70
C ILE A 224 0.48 -6.26 0.29
N PRO A 225 0.97 -7.49 0.02
CA PRO A 225 0.80 -8.57 0.96
C PRO A 225 1.68 -8.30 2.18
N VAL A 226 1.22 -8.74 3.36
CA VAL A 226 2.06 -8.74 4.56
C VAL A 226 3.19 -9.74 4.33
N LYS A 227 4.38 -9.24 3.97
CA LYS A 227 5.56 -10.06 3.75
C LYS A 227 6.18 -10.41 5.11
N LEU A 228 6.05 -11.67 5.51
CA LEU A 228 6.76 -12.21 6.67
C LEU A 228 8.13 -12.71 6.24
N SER A 229 9.16 -12.38 7.01
CA SER A 229 10.51 -12.90 6.80
C SER A 229 10.60 -14.40 7.11
N LYS A 230 11.56 -15.10 6.50
CA LYS A 230 11.83 -16.53 6.80
C LYS A 230 12.11 -16.76 8.29
N MET A 231 12.83 -15.83 8.92
CA MET A 231 13.12 -15.89 10.35
C MET A 231 11.85 -15.77 11.20
N GLU A 232 10.93 -14.89 10.82
CA GLU A 232 9.64 -14.77 11.51
C GLU A 232 8.79 -16.03 11.34
N MET A 233 8.77 -16.64 10.16
CA MET A 233 8.08 -17.92 9.96
C MET A 233 8.67 -19.02 10.86
N MET A 234 10.00 -19.14 10.93
CA MET A 234 10.67 -20.09 11.81
C MET A 234 10.37 -19.83 13.29
N THR A 235 10.36 -18.56 13.69
CA THR A 235 10.04 -18.14 15.07
C THR A 235 8.60 -18.48 15.43
N ASN A 236 7.65 -18.22 14.52
CA ASN A 236 6.25 -18.59 14.71
C ASN A 236 6.08 -20.11 14.84
N TYR A 237 6.81 -20.90 14.03
CA TYR A 237 6.79 -22.36 14.13
C TYR A 237 7.34 -22.87 15.47
N LYS A 238 8.51 -22.38 15.89
CA LYS A 238 9.09 -22.71 17.20
C LYS A 238 8.18 -22.31 18.36
N THR A 239 7.49 -21.17 18.26
CA THR A 239 6.52 -20.73 19.27
C THR A 239 5.35 -21.70 19.39
N LYS A 240 4.84 -22.24 18.27
CA LYS A 240 3.78 -23.26 18.27
C LYS A 240 4.24 -24.54 18.99
N ILE A 241 5.46 -25.00 18.72
CA ILE A 241 6.03 -26.18 19.41
C ILE A 241 6.11 -25.93 20.92
N LEU A 242 6.66 -24.77 21.32
CA LEU A 242 6.79 -24.42 22.74
C LEU A 242 5.41 -24.40 23.43
N PHE A 243 4.39 -23.86 22.77
CA PHE A 243 3.03 -23.83 23.28
C PHE A 243 2.44 -25.25 23.46
N MET A 244 2.68 -26.16 22.51
CA MET A 244 2.24 -27.56 22.63
C MET A 244 2.93 -28.27 23.79
N VAL A 245 4.25 -28.08 23.95
CA VAL A 245 5.01 -28.64 25.08
C VAL A 245 4.47 -28.09 26.41
N LEU A 246 4.17 -26.79 26.47
CA LEU A 246 3.60 -26.17 27.66
C LEU A 246 2.26 -26.80 28.07
N ILE A 247 1.38 -27.07 27.09
CA ILE A 247 0.10 -27.77 27.34
C ILE A 247 0.37 -29.15 27.94
N ILE A 248 1.27 -29.94 27.34
CA ILE A 248 1.57 -31.30 27.81
C ILE A 248 2.11 -31.29 29.25
N VAL A 249 3.08 -30.41 29.55
CA VAL A 249 3.64 -30.30 30.91
C VAL A 249 2.57 -29.84 31.90
N SER A 250 1.69 -28.91 31.51
CA SER A 250 0.60 -28.45 32.38
C SER A 250 -0.40 -29.57 32.69
N LEU A 251 -0.74 -30.42 31.72
CA LEU A 251 -1.62 -31.57 31.93
C LEU A 251 -0.96 -32.60 32.86
N LEU A 252 0.31 -32.92 32.62
CA LEU A 252 1.07 -33.85 33.49
C LEU A 252 1.19 -33.32 34.92
N SER A 253 1.42 -32.02 35.08
CA SER A 253 1.48 -31.40 36.40
C SER A 253 0.12 -31.41 37.09
N ALA A 254 -0.98 -31.17 36.37
CA ALA A 254 -2.32 -31.19 36.92
C ALA A 254 -2.75 -32.61 37.35
N THR A 255 -2.44 -33.63 36.54
CA THR A 255 -2.72 -35.03 36.91
C THR A 255 -1.87 -35.47 38.09
N ALA A 256 -0.58 -35.12 38.12
CA ALA A 256 0.29 -35.40 39.26
C ALA A 256 -0.21 -34.72 40.55
N ALA A 257 -0.65 -33.46 40.47
CA ALA A 257 -1.25 -32.75 41.60
C ALA A 257 -2.52 -33.45 42.09
N CYS A 258 -3.45 -33.83 41.19
CA CYS A 258 -4.67 -34.55 41.57
C CYS A 258 -4.38 -35.91 42.27
N ILE A 259 -3.38 -36.65 41.77
CA ILE A 259 -2.94 -37.91 42.41
C ILE A 259 -2.29 -37.64 43.77
N PHE A 260 -1.50 -36.58 43.89
CA PHE A 260 -0.88 -36.19 45.15
C PHE A 260 -1.92 -35.75 46.20
N ASP A 261 -2.88 -34.92 45.79
CA ASP A 261 -3.95 -34.42 46.65
C ASP A 261 -4.78 -35.59 47.22
N SER A 262 -5.12 -36.56 46.37
CA SER A 262 -5.91 -37.73 46.77
C SER A 262 -5.17 -38.71 47.70
N ARG A 263 -3.84 -38.81 47.59
CA ARG A 263 -3.04 -39.77 48.38
C ARG A 263 -2.44 -39.17 49.66
N PHE A 264 -2.05 -37.90 49.63
CA PHE A 264 -1.28 -37.27 50.70
C PHE A 264 -2.01 -36.13 51.41
N LEU A 265 -2.74 -35.24 50.70
CA LEU A 265 -3.43 -34.12 51.36
C LEU A 265 -4.59 -34.55 52.25
N THR A 266 -5.19 -35.71 51.99
CA THR A 266 -6.21 -36.33 52.86
C THR A 266 -5.71 -36.53 54.30
N ASN A 267 -4.39 -36.67 54.50
CA ASN A 267 -3.76 -36.85 55.81
C ASN A 267 -3.04 -35.58 56.32
N ALA A 268 -3.10 -34.47 55.59
CA ALA A 268 -2.37 -33.24 55.91
C ALA A 268 -3.22 -32.27 56.75
N TYR A 269 -3.35 -32.55 58.04
CA TYR A 269 -4.17 -31.75 58.99
C TYR A 269 -3.73 -30.27 59.12
N TYR A 270 -2.49 -29.97 58.76
CA TYR A 270 -1.91 -28.62 58.83
C TYR A 270 -2.18 -27.77 57.57
N LEU A 271 -2.80 -28.36 56.54
CA LEU A 271 -3.24 -27.66 55.34
C LEU A 271 -4.78 -27.55 55.35
N PRO A 272 -5.36 -26.35 55.18
CA PRO A 272 -6.81 -26.19 55.17
C PRO A 272 -7.42 -26.98 54.00
N SER A 273 -8.38 -27.86 54.30
CA SER A 273 -9.12 -28.65 53.32
C SER A 273 -10.10 -27.83 52.47
N SER A 274 -10.28 -26.55 52.79
CA SER A 274 -11.06 -25.59 52.00
C SER A 274 -10.17 -24.89 50.99
N GLY A 275 -10.26 -25.33 49.74
CA GLY A 275 -9.73 -24.56 48.62
C GLY A 275 -10.32 -23.15 48.59
N LEU A 276 -9.44 -22.16 48.42
CA LEU A 276 -9.72 -20.78 48.02
C LEU A 276 -10.77 -20.01 48.87
N SER A 277 -10.39 -19.57 50.07
CA SER A 277 -10.85 -18.26 50.54
C SER A 277 -9.76 -17.59 51.36
N THR A 278 -9.26 -16.47 50.83
CA THR A 278 -8.47 -15.43 51.50
C THR A 278 -7.21 -15.87 52.23
N SER A 279 -6.09 -15.59 51.57
CA SER A 279 -4.80 -15.25 52.14
C SER A 279 -4.87 -14.58 53.52
N SER A 280 -4.40 -15.27 54.55
CA SER A 280 -3.46 -14.69 55.52
C SER A 280 -2.93 -15.79 56.44
N ILE A 281 -1.63 -16.09 56.29
CA ILE A 281 -0.89 -16.90 57.25
C ILE A 281 -0.66 -16.01 58.49
N TYR A 282 -1.47 -16.19 59.53
CA TYR A 282 -1.17 -15.69 60.86
C TYR A 282 -0.88 -16.90 61.74
N PHE A 283 0.35 -17.01 62.24
CA PHE A 283 0.70 -17.91 63.33
C PHE A 283 0.56 -17.13 64.63
N THR A 284 -0.42 -17.48 65.48
CA THR A 284 -0.39 -17.10 66.89
C THR A 284 0.50 -18.10 67.62
N VAL A 285 1.59 -17.58 68.20
CA VAL A 285 2.42 -18.32 69.16
C VAL A 285 1.76 -18.13 70.52
N ASP A 286 1.06 -19.14 71.01
CA ASP A 286 0.62 -19.17 72.40
C ASP A 286 1.85 -19.44 73.30
N ARG A 287 1.99 -18.60 74.33
CA ARG A 287 2.93 -18.79 75.44
C ARG A 287 2.29 -19.58 76.56
#